data_AF-A0A350DDC5-F1
#
_entry.id   AF-A0A350DDC5-F1
#
_cell.length_a   1.000
_cell.length_b   1.000
_cell.length_c   1.000
_cell.angle_alpha   90.00
_cell.angle_beta   90.00
_cell.angle_gamma   90.00
#
_symmetry.space_group_name_H-M   'P 1'
#
loop_
_entity.id
_entity.type
_entity.pdbx_description
1 polymer ?
#
loop_
_entity_poly.entity_id
_entity_poly.type
_entity_poly.pdbx_seq_one_letter_code
_entity_poly.pdbx_strand_id
1 'polypeptide(L)'
;LGETWYELTTLRIDTIKTVEDTLNTQLTALCHHKIVQAQAELEQTKAKPDRPLPAPCEQLLALHSTQPLGDLTANALNSPLSRSLLELTHAQSSRLQGLSDELENTRKALRERKLIERAKGLIMAHQSMSEEEAYRFLRKTSMDQSKSMADMAQSILDLSAMLQRKE
;
A
#
# COMPACT_ATOMS: atom_id res chain seq x y z
N LEU A 1 28.62 20.04 -4.28
CA LEU A 1 27.98 19.12 -3.30
C LEU A 1 26.51 18.86 -3.66
N GLY A 2 25.69 19.88 -3.91
CA GLY A 2 24.29 19.69 -4.33
C GLY A 2 24.13 19.04 -5.71
N GLU A 3 24.90 19.50 -6.72
CA GLU A 3 24.82 18.95 -8.09
C GLU A 3 25.26 17.50 -8.19
N THR A 4 26.39 17.15 -7.58
CA THR A 4 26.90 15.77 -7.51
C THR A 4 25.94 14.81 -6.80
N TRP A 5 25.22 15.30 -5.78
CA TRP A 5 24.20 14.51 -5.10
C TRP A 5 22.98 14.30 -6.00
N TYR A 6 22.52 15.35 -6.69
CA TYR A 6 21.42 15.28 -7.64
C TYR A 6 21.72 14.28 -8.76
N GLU A 7 22.88 14.36 -9.40
CA GLU A 7 23.31 13.43 -10.46
C GLU A 7 23.30 11.96 -9.99
N LEU A 8 23.87 11.68 -8.81
CA LEU A 8 23.90 10.32 -8.25
C LEU A 8 22.49 9.81 -7.90
N THR A 9 21.61 10.67 -7.38
CA THR A 9 20.23 10.28 -7.09
C THR A 9 19.42 10.04 -8.35
N THR A 10 19.61 10.86 -9.39
CA THR A 10 18.97 10.69 -10.69
C THR A 10 19.43 9.39 -11.34
N LEU A 11 20.75 9.11 -11.36
CA LEU A 11 21.29 7.85 -11.86
C LEU A 11 20.73 6.63 -11.13
N ARG A 12 20.53 6.73 -9.82
CA ARG A 12 19.92 5.65 -9.04
C ARG A 12 18.44 5.45 -9.39
N ILE A 13 17.69 6.53 -9.60
CA ILE A 13 16.28 6.43 -10.02
C ILE A 13 16.19 5.81 -11.41
N ASP A 14 17.06 6.21 -12.33
CA ASP A 14 17.08 5.68 -13.70
C ASP A 14 17.41 4.19 -13.73
N THR A 15 18.39 3.74 -12.93
CA THR A 15 18.72 2.31 -12.83
C THR A 15 17.55 1.50 -12.24
N ILE A 16 16.87 2.01 -11.21
CA ILE A 16 15.65 1.37 -10.67
C ILE A 16 14.55 1.33 -11.75
N LYS A 17 14.40 2.40 -12.53
CA LYS A 17 13.39 2.47 -13.59
C LYS A 17 13.65 1.43 -14.69
N THR A 18 14.90 1.22 -15.08
CA THR A 18 15.23 0.18 -16.09
C THR A 18 14.90 -1.24 -15.61
N VAL A 19 15.09 -1.53 -14.31
CA VAL A 19 14.71 -2.82 -13.72
C VAL A 19 13.18 -2.98 -13.73
N GLU A 20 12.45 -1.94 -13.33
CA GLU A 20 10.99 -1.92 -13.36
C GLU A 20 10.45 -2.20 -14.78
N ASP A 21 10.99 -1.52 -15.79
CA ASP A 21 10.56 -1.66 -17.17
C ASP A 21 10.83 -3.07 -17.73
N THR A 22 11.96 -3.67 -17.34
CA THR A 22 12.31 -5.04 -17.72
C THR A 22 11.31 -6.04 -17.12
N LEU A 23 11.00 -5.90 -15.83
CA LEU A 23 10.04 -6.77 -15.13
C LEU A 23 8.63 -6.62 -15.70
N ASN A 24 8.20 -5.38 -15.97
CA ASN A 24 6.90 -5.10 -16.59
C ASN A 24 6.78 -5.74 -17.97
N THR A 25 7.84 -5.67 -18.79
CA THR A 25 7.86 -6.29 -20.12
C THR A 25 7.74 -7.80 -20.02
N GLN A 26 8.51 -8.43 -19.14
CA GLN A 26 8.47 -9.88 -18.92
C GLN A 26 7.10 -10.35 -18.41
N LEU A 27 6.53 -9.64 -17.43
CA LEU A 27 5.22 -9.95 -16.87
C LEU A 27 4.13 -9.84 -17.94
N THR A 28 4.15 -8.76 -18.73
CA THR A 28 3.18 -8.54 -19.81
C THR A 28 3.26 -9.65 -20.84
N ALA A 29 4.45 -10.08 -21.25
CA ALA A 29 4.63 -11.18 -22.18
C ALA A 29 4.10 -12.51 -21.62
N LEU A 30 4.36 -12.80 -20.35
CA LEU A 30 3.86 -14.00 -19.68
C LEU A 30 2.33 -14.00 -19.57
N CYS A 31 1.72 -12.86 -19.24
CA CYS A 31 0.27 -12.72 -19.20
C CYS A 31 -0.36 -12.99 -20.56
N HIS A 32 0.16 -12.40 -21.63
CA HIS A 32 -0.34 -12.63 -22.98
C HIS A 32 -0.24 -14.10 -23.38
N HIS A 33 0.90 -14.74 -23.11
CA HIS A 33 1.08 -16.16 -23.38
C HIS A 33 0.06 -17.03 -22.63
N LYS A 34 -0.18 -16.74 -21.35
CA LYS A 34 -1.14 -17.48 -20.52
C LYS A 34 -2.59 -17.28 -20.97
N ILE A 35 -2.96 -16.08 -21.40
CA ILE A 35 -4.31 -15.80 -21.93
C ILE A 35 -4.56 -16.59 -23.21
N VAL A 36 -3.60 -16.57 -24.15
CA VAL A 36 -3.71 -17.33 -25.40
C VAL A 36 -3.79 -18.83 -25.12
N GLN A 37 -3.00 -19.32 -24.18
CA GLN A 37 -3.03 -20.72 -23.75
C GLN A 37 -4.42 -21.12 -23.20
N ALA A 38 -4.97 -20.33 -22.28
CA ALA A 38 -6.27 -20.61 -21.68
C ALA A 38 -7.42 -20.54 -22.73
N GLN A 39 -7.34 -19.61 -23.68
CA GLN A 39 -8.31 -19.52 -24.77
C GLN A 39 -8.25 -20.75 -25.69
N ALA A 40 -7.05 -21.23 -26.03
CA ALA A 40 -6.89 -22.44 -26.84
C ALA A 40 -7.43 -23.69 -26.14
N GLU A 41 -7.21 -23.81 -24.83
CA GLU A 41 -7.74 -24.91 -24.00
C GLU A 41 -9.28 -24.89 -23.97
N LEU A 42 -9.90 -23.71 -23.84
CA LEU A 42 -11.36 -23.57 -23.87
C LEU A 42 -11.96 -23.96 -25.23
N GLU A 43 -11.33 -23.57 -26.34
CA GLU A 43 -11.80 -23.94 -27.68
C GLU A 43 -11.63 -25.45 -27.95
N GLN A 44 -10.56 -26.08 -27.46
CA GLN A 44 -10.41 -27.54 -27.52
C GLN A 44 -11.48 -28.29 -26.71
N THR A 45 -11.89 -27.72 -25.57
CA THR A 45 -12.92 -28.31 -24.71
C THR A 45 -14.31 -28.19 -25.34
N LYS A 46 -14.60 -27.07 -26.02
CA LYS A 46 -15.86 -26.87 -26.78
C LYS A 46 -15.94 -27.73 -28.04
N ALA A 47 -14.82 -28.09 -28.67
CA ALA A 47 -14.79 -28.88 -29.90
C ALA A 47 -15.12 -30.38 -29.71
N LYS A 48 -15.26 -30.87 -28.48
CA LYS A 48 -15.63 -32.26 -28.17
C LYS A 48 -17.10 -32.31 -27.74
N PRO A 49 -18.05 -32.76 -28.59
CA PRO A 49 -19.47 -32.70 -28.25
C PRO A 49 -19.85 -33.75 -27.21
N ASP A 50 -20.81 -33.38 -26.36
CA ASP A 50 -21.35 -34.12 -25.22
C ASP A 50 -21.65 -35.60 -25.51
N ARG A 51 -21.21 -36.49 -24.61
CA ARG A 51 -21.77 -37.84 -24.48
C ARG A 51 -22.40 -38.00 -23.10
N PRO A 52 -23.61 -38.60 -22.97
CA PRO A 52 -24.30 -38.72 -21.68
C PRO A 52 -23.49 -39.57 -20.70
N LEU A 53 -23.34 -39.09 -19.47
CA LEU A 53 -22.51 -39.70 -18.43
C LEU A 53 -23.11 -41.02 -17.89
N PRO A 54 -22.36 -42.14 -17.83
CA PRO A 54 -22.76 -43.36 -17.15
C PRO A 54 -22.39 -43.33 -15.64
N ALA A 55 -22.93 -44.33 -14.92
CA ALA A 55 -23.06 -44.39 -13.47
C ALA A 55 -21.72 -44.54 -12.68
N PRO A 56 -21.72 -44.22 -11.35
CA PRO A 56 -20.53 -44.02 -10.53
C PRO A 56 -19.53 -45.19 -10.44
N CYS A 57 -19.97 -46.41 -10.72
CA CYS A 57 -19.14 -47.61 -10.61
C CYS A 57 -18.15 -47.79 -11.78
N GLU A 58 -18.39 -47.19 -12.96
CA GLU A 58 -17.42 -47.18 -14.06
C GLU A 58 -16.25 -46.22 -13.81
N GLN A 59 -16.45 -45.16 -13.00
CA GLN A 59 -15.42 -44.18 -12.67
C GLN A 59 -14.32 -44.72 -11.76
N LEU A 60 -14.56 -45.81 -11.03
CA LEU A 60 -13.57 -46.44 -10.15
C LEU A 60 -12.66 -47.44 -10.89
N LEU A 61 -13.09 -48.04 -12.00
CA LEU A 61 -12.25 -48.96 -12.79
C LEU A 61 -11.35 -48.25 -13.82
N ALA A 62 -11.62 -46.98 -14.15
CA ALA A 62 -10.78 -46.17 -15.04
C ALA A 62 -9.54 -45.55 -14.35
N LEU A 63 -9.23 -45.97 -13.13
CA LEU A 63 -8.02 -45.62 -12.40
C LEU A 63 -6.76 -46.23 -13.03
N HIS A 64 -6.55 -46.17 -14.35
CA HIS A 64 -5.25 -46.42 -14.96
C HIS A 64 -4.97 -45.41 -16.09
N SER A 65 -3.93 -44.60 -15.83
CA SER A 65 -3.20 -43.67 -16.70
C SER A 65 -4.00 -42.58 -17.42
N THR A 66 -4.17 -41.43 -16.75
CA THR A 66 -3.93 -40.03 -17.21
C THR A 66 -4.73 -39.08 -16.31
N GLN A 67 -4.10 -38.53 -15.25
CA GLN A 67 -4.78 -37.56 -14.39
C GLN A 67 -5.06 -36.25 -15.16
N PRO A 68 -6.24 -35.62 -15.01
CA PRO A 68 -6.58 -34.39 -15.70
C PRO A 68 -5.75 -33.21 -15.18
N LEU A 69 -5.29 -32.35 -16.09
CA LEU A 69 -4.40 -31.20 -15.82
C LEU A 69 -4.97 -30.18 -14.81
N GLY A 70 -6.28 -30.21 -14.55
CA GLY A 70 -6.94 -29.45 -13.49
C GLY A 70 -6.45 -29.82 -12.09
N ASP A 71 -6.19 -31.11 -11.84
CA ASP A 71 -5.61 -31.57 -10.57
C ASP A 71 -4.11 -31.25 -10.49
N LEU A 72 -3.41 -31.19 -11.63
CA LEU A 72 -1.99 -30.83 -11.69
C LEU A 72 -1.74 -29.32 -11.51
N THR A 73 -2.65 -28.46 -11.99
CA THR A 73 -2.61 -27.01 -11.76
C THR A 73 -3.09 -26.63 -10.37
N ALA A 74 -4.11 -27.31 -9.84
CA ALA A 74 -4.45 -27.26 -8.43
C ALA A 74 -3.28 -27.73 -7.55
N ASN A 75 -2.60 -28.83 -7.90
CA ASN A 75 -1.41 -29.31 -7.19
C ASN A 75 -0.15 -28.44 -7.39
N ALA A 76 -0.02 -27.73 -8.51
CA ALA A 76 1.09 -26.81 -8.78
C ALA A 76 0.90 -25.46 -8.07
N LEU A 77 -0.34 -25.01 -7.87
CA LEU A 77 -0.68 -23.87 -7.01
C LEU A 77 -0.68 -24.27 -5.53
N ASN A 78 -1.05 -25.51 -5.21
CA ASN A 78 -0.87 -26.15 -3.90
C ASN A 78 0.56 -26.68 -3.69
N SER A 79 1.48 -26.44 -4.64
CA SER A 79 2.88 -26.82 -4.48
C SER A 79 3.44 -26.07 -3.27
N PRO A 80 4.20 -26.74 -2.38
CA PRO A 80 4.76 -26.07 -1.21
C PRO A 80 5.61 -24.85 -1.60
N LEU A 81 6.18 -24.83 -2.80
CA LEU A 81 6.97 -23.71 -3.31
C LEU A 81 6.12 -22.50 -3.75
N SER A 82 5.02 -22.70 -4.48
CA SER A 82 4.12 -21.61 -4.89
C SER A 82 3.42 -20.99 -3.68
N ARG A 83 3.00 -21.83 -2.73
CA ARG A 83 2.43 -21.38 -1.46
C ARG A 83 3.46 -20.59 -0.64
N SER A 84 4.68 -21.10 -0.54
CA SER A 84 5.76 -20.41 0.17
C SER A 84 6.12 -19.06 -0.46
N LEU A 85 6.12 -18.95 -1.80
CA LEU A 85 6.39 -17.70 -2.50
C LEU A 85 5.25 -16.68 -2.33
N LEU A 86 3.99 -17.13 -2.39
CA LEU A 86 2.83 -16.29 -2.08
C LEU A 86 2.85 -15.82 -0.62
N GLU A 87 3.19 -16.69 0.33
CA GLU A 87 3.32 -16.32 1.74
C GLU A 87 4.47 -15.33 1.95
N LEU A 88 5.63 -15.53 1.31
CA LEU A 88 6.76 -14.60 1.37
C LEU A 88 6.42 -13.24 0.78
N THR A 89 5.80 -13.20 -0.39
CA THR A 89 5.41 -11.94 -1.05
C THR A 89 4.33 -11.21 -0.25
N HIS A 90 3.38 -11.94 0.33
CA HIS A 90 2.37 -11.34 1.21
C HIS A 90 3.00 -10.81 2.51
N ALA A 91 3.91 -11.57 3.13
CA ALA A 91 4.63 -11.14 4.32
C ALA A 91 5.50 -9.90 4.04
N GLN A 92 6.18 -9.86 2.89
CA GLN A 92 6.98 -8.72 2.47
C GLN A 92 6.10 -7.50 2.19
N SER A 93 4.96 -7.68 1.52
CA SER A 93 4.00 -6.61 1.27
C SER A 93 3.43 -6.06 2.57
N SER A 94 3.05 -6.93 3.51
CA SER A 94 2.54 -6.53 4.83
C SER A 94 3.61 -5.76 5.63
N ARG A 95 4.86 -6.22 5.60
CA ARG A 95 5.99 -5.52 6.21
C ARG A 95 6.22 -4.13 5.59
N LEU A 96 6.20 -4.02 4.26
CA LEU A 96 6.35 -2.74 3.56
C LEU A 96 5.19 -1.79 3.88
N GLN A 97 3.97 -2.31 3.98
CA GLN A 97 2.82 -1.52 4.40
C GLN A 97 2.99 -1.01 5.84
N GLY A 98 3.38 -1.88 6.77
CA GLY A 98 3.64 -1.49 8.16
C GLY A 98 4.72 -0.40 8.29
N LEU A 99 5.82 -0.53 7.54
CA LEU A 99 6.86 0.51 7.50
C LEU A 99 6.33 1.83 6.91
N SER A 100 5.47 1.76 5.90
CA SER A 100 4.85 2.95 5.31
C SER A 100 3.91 3.64 6.29
N ASP A 101 3.14 2.86 7.06
CA ASP A 101 2.23 3.37 8.08
C ASP A 101 2.99 3.99 9.26
N GLU A 102 4.10 3.38 9.71
CA GLU A 102 4.99 3.94 10.73
C GLU A 102 5.60 5.28 10.29
N LEU A 103 6.01 5.36 9.02
CA LEU A 103 6.55 6.57 8.42
C LEU A 103 5.47 7.67 8.37
N GLU A 104 4.25 7.33 7.95
CA GLU A 104 3.16 8.31 7.92
C GLU A 104 2.78 8.77 9.33
N ASN A 105 2.73 7.87 10.30
CA ASN A 105 2.46 8.21 11.70
C ASN A 105 3.53 9.13 12.29
N THR A 106 4.82 8.87 12.04
CA THR A 106 5.91 9.74 12.48
C THR A 106 5.87 11.11 11.78
N ARG A 107 5.59 11.14 10.48
CA ARG A 107 5.38 12.40 9.74
C ARG A 107 4.19 13.18 10.29
N LYS A 108 3.09 12.51 10.62
CA LYS A 108 1.91 13.11 11.24
C LYS A 108 2.25 13.72 12.60
N ALA A 109 2.87 12.96 13.50
CA ALA A 109 3.30 13.45 14.82
C ALA A 109 4.23 14.67 14.70
N LEU A 110 5.15 14.68 13.73
CA LEU A 110 6.03 15.83 13.49
C LEU A 110 5.26 17.06 13.00
N ARG A 111 4.28 16.87 12.09
CA ARG A 111 3.41 17.96 11.63
C ARG A 111 2.60 18.53 12.78
N GLU A 112 1.97 17.67 13.59
CA GLU A 112 1.18 18.07 14.76
C GLU A 112 2.03 18.86 15.77
N ARG A 113 3.25 18.40 16.08
CA ARG A 113 4.17 19.13 16.96
C ARG A 113 4.50 20.52 16.40
N LYS A 114 4.77 20.63 15.10
CA LYS A 114 5.03 21.94 14.45
C LYS A 114 3.83 22.88 14.56
N LEU A 115 2.60 22.37 14.41
CA LEU A 115 1.38 23.16 14.58
C LEU A 115 1.22 23.65 16.02
N ILE A 116 1.42 22.77 16.99
CA ILE A 116 1.34 23.11 18.42
C ILE A 116 2.38 24.17 18.79
N GLU A 117 3.63 24.02 18.37
CA GLU A 117 4.69 25.02 18.64
C GLU A 117 4.37 26.38 18.01
N ARG A 118 3.85 26.40 16.77
CA ARG A 118 3.42 27.64 16.11
C ARG A 118 2.26 28.31 16.84
N ALA A 119 1.25 27.55 17.24
CA ALA A 119 0.12 28.08 17.98
C ALA A 119 0.56 28.64 19.35
N LYS A 120 1.44 27.93 20.08
CA LYS A 120 2.05 28.45 21.32
C LYS A 120 2.75 29.79 21.08
N GLY A 121 3.61 29.89 20.06
CA GLY A 121 4.30 31.13 19.74
C GLY A 121 3.35 32.30 19.45
N LEU A 122 2.23 32.02 18.78
CA LEU A 122 1.20 33.03 18.52
C LEU A 122 0.46 33.45 19.80
N ILE A 123 0.09 32.50 20.65
CA ILE A 123 -0.55 32.78 21.95
C ILE A 123 0.40 33.59 22.84
N MET A 124 1.68 33.23 22.89
CA MET A 124 2.71 33.98 23.63
C MET A 124 2.81 35.42 23.12
N ALA A 125 2.83 35.63 21.80
CA ALA A 125 2.93 36.96 21.21
C ALA A 125 1.70 37.84 21.48
N HIS A 126 0.48 37.29 21.40
CA HIS A 126 -0.75 38.06 21.56
C HIS A 126 -1.19 38.25 23.01
N GLN A 127 -0.92 37.29 23.89
CA GLN A 127 -1.39 37.30 25.27
C GLN A 127 -0.26 37.56 26.29
N SER A 128 0.97 37.79 25.82
CA SER A 128 2.14 38.10 26.66
C SER A 128 2.38 37.08 27.77
N MET A 129 2.17 35.80 27.48
CA MET A 129 2.31 34.71 28.45
C MET A 129 3.55 33.86 28.20
N SER A 130 4.01 33.17 29.25
CA SER A 130 5.13 32.23 29.15
C SER A 130 4.77 30.99 28.33
N GLU A 131 5.77 30.23 27.87
CA GLU A 131 5.55 29.01 27.09
C GLU A 131 4.69 27.97 27.85
N GLU A 132 4.94 27.82 29.14
CA GLU A 132 4.23 26.85 29.98
C GLU A 132 2.77 27.27 30.23
N GLU A 133 2.50 28.56 30.34
CA GLU A 133 1.14 29.11 30.37
C GLU A 133 0.42 28.91 29.02
N ALA A 134 1.09 29.16 27.90
CA ALA A 134 0.54 28.96 26.56
C ALA A 134 0.18 27.49 26.32
N TYR A 135 1.05 26.56 26.75
CA TYR A 135 0.77 25.13 26.66
C TYR A 135 -0.44 24.73 27.52
N ARG A 136 -0.51 25.19 28.78
CA ARG A 136 -1.65 24.91 29.67
C ARG A 136 -2.95 25.49 29.13
N PHE A 137 -2.91 26.71 28.58
CA PHE A 137 -4.05 27.35 27.94
C PHE A 137 -4.53 26.53 26.74
N LEU A 138 -3.63 26.20 25.80
CA LEU A 138 -3.96 25.42 24.61
C LEU A 138 -4.55 24.05 24.97
N ARG A 139 -3.96 23.37 25.96
CA ARG A 139 -4.46 22.08 26.45
C ARG A 139 -5.85 22.21 27.08
N LYS A 140 -6.07 23.22 27.90
CA LYS A 140 -7.38 23.48 28.51
C LYS A 140 -8.45 23.75 27.45
N THR A 141 -8.16 24.63 26.50
CA THR A 141 -9.10 24.94 25.40
C THR A 141 -9.39 23.72 24.52
N SER A 142 -8.39 22.87 24.26
CA SER A 142 -8.55 21.60 23.55
C SER A 142 -9.49 20.64 24.31
N MET A 143 -9.35 20.54 25.63
CA MET A 143 -10.25 19.75 26.49
C MET A 143 -11.67 20.31 26.52
N ASP A 144 -11.81 21.62 26.71
CA ASP A 144 -13.12 22.31 26.76
C ASP A 144 -13.89 22.15 25.44
N GLN A 145 -13.18 22.08 24.30
CA GLN A 145 -13.77 21.84 22.98
C GLN A 145 -13.82 20.36 22.56
N SER A 146 -13.35 19.43 23.39
CA SER A 146 -13.24 17.99 23.07
C SER A 146 -12.54 17.70 21.73
N LYS A 147 -11.49 18.47 21.41
CA LYS A 147 -10.67 18.33 20.19
C LYS A 147 -9.25 17.95 20.55
N SER A 148 -8.50 17.38 19.60
CA SER A 148 -7.07 17.17 19.82
C SER A 148 -6.33 18.50 19.94
N MET A 149 -5.19 18.52 20.64
CA MET A 149 -4.36 19.73 20.74
C MET A 149 -3.87 20.23 19.38
N ALA A 150 -3.64 19.30 18.43
CA ALA A 150 -3.24 19.65 17.07
C ALA A 150 -4.37 20.34 16.30
N ASP A 151 -5.61 19.85 16.40
CA ASP A 151 -6.76 20.47 15.74
C ASP A 151 -7.09 21.85 16.33
N MET A 152 -6.94 21.98 17.65
CA MET A 152 -7.09 23.27 18.33
C MET A 152 -5.98 24.24 17.89
N ALA A 153 -4.73 23.78 17.82
CA ALA A 153 -3.61 24.58 17.32
C ALA A 153 -3.85 25.07 15.89
N GLN A 154 -4.33 24.18 15.01
CA GLN A 154 -4.70 24.53 13.64
C GLN A 154 -5.81 25.59 13.61
N SER A 155 -6.88 25.40 14.40
CA SER A 155 -8.00 26.35 14.46
C SER A 155 -7.55 27.75 14.91
N ILE A 156 -6.62 27.84 15.88
CA ILE A 156 -6.07 29.12 16.34
C ILE A 156 -5.24 29.79 15.23
N LEU A 157 -4.40 29.02 14.53
CA LEU A 157 -3.60 29.53 13.42
C LEU A 157 -4.49 30.02 12.27
N ASP A 158 -5.52 29.28 11.91
CA ASP A 158 -6.46 29.66 10.84
C ASP A 158 -7.21 30.95 11.19
N LEU A 159 -7.71 31.07 12.43
CA LEU A 159 -8.35 32.29 12.91
C LEU A 159 -7.39 33.50 12.87
N SER A 160 -6.13 33.30 13.28
CA SER A 160 -5.13 34.36 13.23
C SER A 160 -4.83 34.81 11.80
N ALA A 161 -4.74 33.88 10.84
CA ALA A 161 -4.52 34.18 9.43
C ALA A 161 -5.70 34.95 8.83
N MET A 162 -6.94 34.62 9.23
CA MET A 162 -8.13 35.37 8.82
C MET A 162 -8.15 36.79 9.36
N LEU A 163 -7.68 37.00 10.60
CA LEU A 163 -7.62 38.32 11.23
C LEU A 163 -6.48 39.19 10.68
N GLN A 164 -5.34 38.59 10.28
CA GLN A 164 -4.22 39.31 9.67
C GLN A 164 -4.48 39.74 8.22
N ARG A 165 -5.40 39.10 7.49
CA ARG A 165 -5.70 39.41 6.07
C ARG A 165 -6.56 40.67 5.86
N LYS A 166 -6.49 41.64 6.78
CA LYS A 166 -7.36 42.83 6.76
C LYS A 166 -6.62 44.18 6.74
N GLU A 167 -5.36 44.18 6.31
CA GLU A 167 -4.63 45.40 5.91
C GLU A 167 -4.23 45.35 4.44
#